data_AF-A0A9Q0MVQ7-F1
#
_entry.id   AF-A0A9Q0MVQ7-F1
#
_cell.length_a   1.000
_cell.length_b   1.000
_cell.length_c   1.000
_cell.angle_alpha   90.00
_cell.angle_beta   90.00
_cell.angle_gamma   90.00
#
_symmetry.space_group_name_H-M   'P 1'
#
loop_
_entity.id
_entity.type
_entity.pdbx_description
1 polymer ?
#
loop_
_entity_poly.entity_id
_entity_poly.type
_entity_poly.pdbx_seq_one_letter_code
_entity_poly.pdbx_strand_id
1 'polypeptide(L)'
;SSDDEVITIPLTIHENNVLEGARKILKIIRPTWNDDNVKFKQLRDEFAELYKHLVTLNSPVVFCHNDLLLGNVIYEKLTNRITFIDYEYAGQNFQAFDIGNHFTEFAGVDQIDYSRYPSKEFQLNWLQTYLEVYHGPEKLITKRDVHVLYVQTNKFALASHFLWTVWALIQAEHSTIDFDFVAFAQMRYNEYKARKDTFLALRIE
;
A
#
# COMPACT_ATOMS: atom_id res chain seq x y z
N SER A 1 2.66 -19.13 39.88
CA SER A 1 2.47 -18.67 38.50
C SER A 1 1.16 -19.24 38.04
N SER A 2 0.17 -18.41 37.75
CA SER A 2 -1.04 -18.87 37.09
C SER A 2 -0.67 -19.19 35.65
N ASP A 3 -0.66 -20.47 35.31
CA ASP A 3 -0.67 -20.92 33.93
C ASP A 3 -1.93 -20.33 33.28
N ASP A 4 -1.76 -19.32 32.44
CA ASP A 4 -2.84 -18.83 31.59
C ASP A 4 -3.14 -19.97 30.60
N GLU A 5 -4.23 -20.69 30.86
CA GLU A 5 -4.76 -21.73 29.98
C GLU A 5 -4.94 -21.16 28.57
N VAL A 6 -4.10 -21.61 27.63
CA VAL A 6 -4.27 -21.29 26.21
C VAL A 6 -5.58 -21.93 25.74
N ILE A 7 -6.60 -21.09 25.53
CA ILE A 7 -7.89 -21.53 25.01
C ILE A 7 -7.68 -22.08 23.59
N THR A 8 -7.80 -23.39 23.45
CA THR A 8 -7.71 -24.08 22.16
C THR A 8 -9.13 -24.34 21.64
N ILE A 9 -9.37 -23.96 20.38
CA ILE A 9 -10.67 -24.14 19.73
C ILE A 9 -10.51 -25.26 18.69
N PRO A 10 -11.11 -26.45 18.89
CA PRO A 10 -11.08 -27.51 17.88
C PRO A 10 -12.01 -27.13 16.72
N LEU A 11 -11.43 -26.56 15.66
CA LEU A 11 -12.15 -26.15 14.46
C LEU A 11 -11.39 -26.57 13.20
N THR A 12 -12.11 -27.17 12.25
CA THR A 12 -11.61 -27.45 10.91
C THR A 12 -12.37 -26.57 9.92
N ILE A 13 -11.67 -25.67 9.24
CA ILE A 13 -12.23 -24.82 8.19
C ILE A 13 -11.77 -25.38 6.84
N HIS A 14 -12.73 -25.75 5.99
CA HIS A 14 -12.42 -26.08 4.60
C HIS A 14 -12.20 -24.79 3.79
N GLU A 15 -11.24 -24.82 2.86
CA GLU A 15 -10.92 -23.69 1.97
C GLU A 15 -12.12 -23.18 1.16
N ASN A 16 -13.08 -24.06 0.87
CA ASN A 16 -14.30 -23.69 0.15
C ASN A 16 -15.37 -23.04 1.05
N ASN A 17 -15.12 -22.94 2.36
CA ASN A 17 -16.09 -22.46 3.35
C ASN A 17 -15.47 -21.56 4.43
N VAL A 18 -14.49 -20.73 4.04
CA VAL A 18 -13.77 -19.82 4.94
C VAL A 18 -14.71 -18.88 5.68
N LEU A 19 -15.81 -18.43 5.05
CA LEU A 19 -16.75 -17.50 5.68
C LEU A 19 -17.54 -18.14 6.83
N GLU A 20 -18.07 -19.34 6.63
CA GLU A 20 -18.79 -20.04 7.69
C GLU A 20 -17.82 -20.47 8.81
N GLY A 21 -16.62 -20.90 8.45
CA GLY A 21 -15.54 -21.18 9.40
C GLY A 21 -15.20 -19.97 10.27
N ALA A 22 -14.99 -18.81 9.66
CA ALA A 22 -14.69 -17.57 10.37
C ALA A 22 -15.87 -17.11 11.26
N ARG A 23 -17.13 -17.32 10.84
CA ARG A 23 -18.30 -17.11 11.71
C ARG A 23 -18.29 -18.04 12.93
N LYS A 24 -17.92 -19.32 12.76
CA LYS A 24 -17.80 -20.26 13.88
C LYS A 24 -16.74 -19.82 14.89
N ILE A 25 -15.59 -19.33 14.42
CA ILE A 25 -14.55 -18.73 15.29
C ILE A 25 -15.14 -17.54 16.04
N LEU A 26 -15.75 -16.58 15.32
CA LEU A 26 -16.29 -15.35 15.90
C LEU A 26 -17.33 -15.60 16.98
N LYS A 27 -18.18 -16.63 16.84
CA LYS A 27 -19.13 -17.01 17.89
C LYS A 27 -18.47 -17.46 19.18
N ILE A 28 -17.26 -17.99 19.11
CA ILE A 28 -16.53 -18.46 20.29
C ILE A 28 -15.76 -17.28 20.92
N ILE A 29 -15.06 -16.49 20.10
CA ILE A 29 -14.22 -15.39 20.61
C ILE A 29 -15.01 -14.11 20.93
N ARG A 30 -16.17 -13.91 20.29
CA ARG A 30 -17.05 -12.73 20.42
C ARG A 30 -18.52 -13.19 20.35
N PRO A 31 -19.00 -13.99 21.32
CA PRO A 31 -20.33 -14.60 21.31
C PRO A 31 -21.49 -13.60 21.28
N THR A 32 -21.25 -12.36 21.70
CA THR A 32 -22.25 -11.29 21.77
C THR A 32 -22.34 -10.45 20.49
N TRP A 33 -21.44 -10.66 19.51
CA TRP A 33 -21.52 -9.96 18.23
C TRP A 33 -22.70 -10.47 17.42
N ASN A 34 -23.47 -9.54 16.84
CA ASN A 34 -24.51 -9.89 15.90
C ASN A 34 -23.87 -10.35 14.58
N ASP A 35 -24.08 -11.61 14.22
CA ASP A 35 -23.61 -12.22 12.96
C ASP A 35 -24.01 -11.39 11.73
N ASP A 36 -25.18 -10.76 11.71
CA ASP A 36 -25.66 -9.97 10.57
C ASP A 36 -24.82 -8.69 10.35
N ASN A 37 -24.15 -8.22 11.40
CA ASN A 37 -23.25 -7.07 11.33
C ASN A 37 -21.82 -7.45 10.93
N VAL A 38 -21.49 -8.74 10.89
CA VAL A 38 -20.17 -9.24 10.49
C VAL A 38 -20.10 -9.33 8.96
N LYS A 39 -19.29 -8.45 8.36
CA LYS A 39 -19.09 -8.36 6.91
C LYS A 39 -17.73 -8.92 6.49
N PHE A 40 -17.75 -9.99 5.70
CA PHE A 40 -16.53 -10.67 5.27
C PHE A 40 -15.96 -10.22 3.92
N LYS A 41 -16.72 -9.47 3.12
CA LYS A 41 -16.30 -9.02 1.78
C LYS A 41 -15.66 -7.64 1.74
N GLN A 42 -15.48 -6.99 2.89
CA GLN A 42 -15.07 -5.58 2.95
C GLN A 42 -13.79 -5.31 2.15
N LEU A 43 -12.70 -6.07 2.35
CA LEU A 43 -11.48 -5.84 1.58
C LEU A 43 -11.65 -6.06 0.07
N ARG A 44 -12.41 -7.09 -0.34
CA ARG A 44 -12.63 -7.35 -1.76
C ARG A 44 -13.43 -6.24 -2.43
N ASP A 45 -14.49 -5.78 -1.77
CA ASP A 45 -15.37 -4.73 -2.29
C ASP A 45 -14.63 -3.39 -2.34
N GLU A 46 -13.84 -3.08 -1.31
CA GLU A 46 -12.96 -1.91 -1.24
C GLU A 46 -11.90 -1.92 -2.36
N PHE A 47 -11.25 -3.06 -2.59
CA PHE A 47 -10.31 -3.21 -3.70
C PHE A 47 -11.01 -3.01 -5.06
N ALA A 48 -12.19 -3.61 -5.25
CA ALA A 48 -12.93 -3.49 -6.50
C ALA A 48 -13.35 -2.04 -6.79
N GLU A 49 -13.73 -1.27 -5.76
CA GLU A 49 -14.01 0.16 -5.87
C GLU A 49 -12.74 0.93 -6.24
N LEU A 50 -11.66 0.75 -5.48
CA LEU A 50 -10.38 1.41 -5.73
C LEU A 50 -9.88 1.12 -7.15
N TYR A 51 -9.89 -0.14 -7.57
CA TYR A 51 -9.46 -0.58 -8.89
C TYR A 51 -10.22 0.15 -10.00
N LYS A 52 -11.55 0.27 -9.89
CA LYS A 52 -12.38 1.01 -10.86
C LYS A 52 -11.95 2.47 -10.98
N HIS A 53 -11.57 3.13 -9.88
CA HIS A 53 -11.03 4.48 -9.95
C HIS A 53 -9.68 4.52 -10.65
N LEU A 54 -8.75 3.65 -10.27
CA LEU A 54 -7.37 3.70 -10.73
C LEU A 54 -7.21 3.43 -12.22
N VAL A 55 -7.97 2.46 -12.77
CA VAL A 55 -7.87 2.14 -14.20
C VAL A 55 -8.33 3.27 -15.12
N THR A 56 -9.18 4.19 -14.63
CA THR A 56 -9.65 5.34 -15.43
C THR A 56 -8.64 6.48 -15.50
N LEU A 57 -7.55 6.40 -14.72
CA LEU A 57 -6.55 7.47 -14.63
C LEU A 57 -5.59 7.49 -15.81
N ASN A 58 -5.53 6.41 -16.62
CA ASN A 58 -4.64 6.28 -17.77
C ASN A 58 -3.17 6.57 -17.43
N SER A 59 -2.69 6.12 -16.26
CA SER A 59 -1.26 6.16 -15.95
C SER A 59 -0.52 5.22 -16.91
N PRO A 60 0.63 5.61 -17.48
CA PRO A 60 1.36 4.75 -18.39
C PRO A 60 1.90 3.51 -17.68
N VAL A 61 1.92 2.38 -18.39
CA VAL A 61 2.56 1.16 -17.92
C VAL A 61 4.04 1.20 -18.31
N VAL A 62 4.91 1.05 -17.32
CA VAL A 62 6.38 1.11 -17.45
C VAL A 62 7.01 -0.03 -16.65
N PHE A 63 8.33 -0.20 -16.76
CA PHE A 63 9.05 -1.06 -15.83
C PHE A 63 9.15 -0.34 -14.48
N CYS A 64 8.62 -0.99 -13.44
CA CYS A 64 8.57 -0.49 -12.07
C CYS A 64 9.36 -1.42 -11.15
N HIS A 65 9.92 -0.85 -10.10
CA HIS A 65 10.55 -1.61 -9.02
C HIS A 65 9.48 -2.23 -8.09
N ASN A 66 8.36 -1.53 -7.91
CA ASN A 66 7.20 -1.87 -7.06
C ASN A 66 7.46 -1.89 -5.55
N ASP A 67 8.73 -1.87 -5.13
CA ASP A 67 9.14 -1.85 -3.72
C ASP A 67 10.27 -0.84 -3.41
N LEU A 68 10.08 0.43 -3.78
CA LEU A 68 11.05 1.51 -3.52
C LEU A 68 10.99 2.05 -2.08
N LEU A 69 11.12 1.17 -1.09
CA LEU A 69 11.38 1.57 0.30
C LEU A 69 12.80 2.14 0.46
N LEU A 70 13.02 2.93 1.51
CA LEU A 70 14.28 3.67 1.69
C LEU A 70 15.52 2.75 1.78
N GLY A 71 15.35 1.53 2.32
CA GLY A 71 16.40 0.51 2.37
C GLY A 71 16.90 0.04 0.99
N ASN A 72 16.07 0.18 -0.05
CA ASN A 72 16.38 -0.24 -1.42
C ASN A 72 17.04 0.88 -2.24
N VAL A 73 17.30 2.05 -1.62
CA VAL A 73 17.97 3.19 -2.25
C VAL A 73 19.35 3.39 -1.64
N ILE A 74 20.39 2.92 -2.34
CA ILE A 74 21.76 2.95 -1.85
C ILE A 74 22.47 4.21 -2.35
N TYR A 75 22.89 5.06 -1.41
CA TYR A 75 23.71 6.23 -1.71
C TYR A 75 25.19 5.97 -1.42
N GLU A 76 26.00 5.95 -2.48
CA GLU A 76 27.45 5.84 -2.40
C GLU A 76 28.09 7.23 -2.32
N LYS A 77 28.43 7.66 -1.09
CA LYS A 77 28.98 9.01 -0.83
C LYS A 77 30.27 9.32 -1.59
N LEU A 78 31.15 8.34 -1.79
CA LEU A 78 32.46 8.56 -2.44
C LEU A 78 32.32 8.90 -3.93
N THR A 79 31.32 8.34 -4.60
CA THR A 79 31.11 8.52 -6.03
C THR A 79 29.91 9.43 -6.32
N ASN A 80 29.19 9.85 -5.28
CA ASN A 80 27.96 10.63 -5.34
C ASN A 80 26.91 9.96 -6.25
N ARG A 81 26.75 8.64 -6.11
CA ARG A 81 25.83 7.83 -6.92
C ARG A 81 24.72 7.22 -6.08
N ILE A 82 23.55 7.11 -6.69
CA ILE A 82 22.39 6.39 -6.15
C ILE A 82 22.20 5.12 -6.98
N THR A 83 22.03 3.99 -6.31
CA THR A 83 21.76 2.68 -6.92
C THR A 83 20.54 2.07 -6.25
N PHE A 84 19.60 1.56 -7.04
CA PHE A 84 18.49 0.77 -6.52
C PHE A 84 18.84 -0.72 -6.50
N ILE A 85 18.39 -1.43 -5.49
CA ILE A 85 18.62 -2.87 -5.27
C ILE A 85 17.31 -3.56 -4.92
N ASP A 86 17.33 -4.90 -4.93
CA ASP A 86 16.21 -5.75 -4.50
C ASP A 86 14.95 -5.67 -5.39
N TYR A 87 15.12 -6.13 -6.63
CA TYR A 87 14.08 -6.10 -7.67
C TYR A 87 13.11 -7.29 -7.60
N GLU A 88 12.87 -7.88 -6.42
CA GLU A 88 12.05 -9.09 -6.29
C GLU A 88 10.59 -8.89 -6.72
N TYR A 89 10.05 -7.68 -6.51
CA TYR A 89 8.70 -7.29 -6.95
C TYR A 89 8.69 -6.58 -8.32
N ALA A 90 9.84 -6.43 -8.98
CA ALA A 90 9.93 -5.62 -10.18
C ALA A 90 9.16 -6.21 -11.36
N GLY A 91 8.57 -5.35 -12.17
CA GLY A 91 7.76 -5.78 -13.31
C GLY A 91 7.05 -4.64 -14.02
N GLN A 92 6.26 -4.98 -15.03
CA GLN A 92 5.42 -4.00 -15.72
C GLN A 92 4.28 -3.56 -14.80
N ASN A 93 4.21 -2.26 -14.50
CA ASN A 93 3.15 -1.69 -13.67
C ASN A 93 2.90 -0.23 -14.04
N PHE A 94 1.88 0.38 -13.45
CA PHE A 94 1.59 1.80 -13.60
C PHE A 94 2.72 2.66 -13.02
N GLN A 95 3.23 3.61 -13.80
CA GLN A 95 4.24 4.58 -13.36
C GLN A 95 3.85 5.26 -12.04
N ALA A 96 2.58 5.64 -11.91
CA ALA A 96 2.07 6.29 -10.70
C ALA A 96 2.04 5.36 -9.47
N PHE A 97 1.99 4.04 -9.66
CA PHE A 97 2.09 3.09 -8.55
C PHE A 97 3.48 3.13 -7.92
N ASP A 98 4.54 3.05 -8.73
CA ASP A 98 5.91 2.97 -8.20
C ASP A 98 6.28 4.25 -7.42
N ILE A 99 5.89 5.41 -7.97
CA ILE A 99 6.08 6.71 -7.31
C ILE A 99 5.19 6.83 -6.07
N GLY A 100 3.91 6.42 -6.18
CA GLY A 100 2.96 6.49 -5.08
C GLY A 100 3.41 5.62 -3.91
N ASN A 101 3.89 4.41 -4.21
CA ASN A 101 4.51 3.50 -3.26
C ASN A 101 5.72 4.15 -2.58
N HIS A 102 6.68 4.67 -3.36
CA HIS A 102 7.85 5.34 -2.81
C HIS A 102 7.49 6.47 -1.82
N PHE A 103 6.48 7.29 -2.13
CA PHE A 103 6.02 8.33 -1.21
C PHE A 103 5.38 7.79 0.07
N THR A 104 4.73 6.62 0.05
CA THR A 104 4.22 6.00 1.28
C THR A 104 5.35 5.57 2.21
N GLU A 105 6.51 5.19 1.66
CA GLU A 105 7.68 4.73 2.42
C GLU A 105 8.44 5.88 3.12
N PHE A 106 8.10 7.14 2.86
CA PHE A 106 8.61 8.29 3.63
C PHE A 106 8.20 8.23 5.11
N ALA A 107 7.12 7.49 5.42
CA ALA A 107 6.70 7.26 6.79
C ALA A 107 7.75 6.47 7.60
N GLY A 108 8.67 5.76 6.95
CA GLY A 108 9.68 4.92 7.58
C GLY A 108 9.25 3.46 7.75
N VAL A 109 10.23 2.60 8.04
CA VAL A 109 10.04 1.14 8.16
C VAL A 109 10.00 0.68 9.63
N ASP A 110 10.97 1.11 10.45
CA ASP A 110 11.05 0.71 11.86
C ASP A 110 10.09 1.49 12.77
N GLN A 111 10.02 2.82 12.56
CA GLN A 111 9.11 3.73 13.26
C GLN A 111 8.29 4.47 12.22
N ILE A 112 7.07 3.96 12.00
CA ILE A 112 6.17 4.50 11.00
C ILE A 112 5.53 5.79 11.54
N ASP A 113 5.79 6.89 10.85
CA ASP A 113 5.19 8.20 11.09
C ASP A 113 4.63 8.77 9.79
N TYR A 114 3.31 8.61 9.61
CA TYR A 114 2.61 9.08 8.42
C TYR A 114 2.54 10.61 8.29
N SER A 115 2.92 11.37 9.32
CA SER A 115 3.09 12.82 9.19
C SER A 115 4.25 13.19 8.25
N ARG A 116 5.17 12.25 8.01
CA ARG A 116 6.32 12.39 7.10
C ARG A 116 5.97 12.19 5.63
N TYR A 117 4.74 11.78 5.31
CA TYR A 117 4.29 11.69 3.92
C TYR A 117 4.54 13.03 3.21
N PRO A 118 5.13 13.05 2.01
CA PRO A 118 5.63 14.28 1.40
C PRO A 118 4.51 15.30 1.18
N SER A 119 4.81 16.57 1.49
CA SER A 119 3.88 17.69 1.28
C SER A 119 3.54 17.84 -0.21
N LYS A 120 2.41 18.48 -0.51
CA LYS A 120 2.02 18.76 -1.91
C LYS A 120 3.13 19.49 -2.68
N GLU A 121 3.77 20.47 -2.06
CA GLU A 121 4.87 21.22 -2.66
C GLU A 121 6.05 20.31 -2.99
N PHE A 122 6.47 19.47 -2.04
CA PHE A 122 7.55 18.51 -2.27
C PHE A 122 7.22 17.57 -3.41
N GLN A 123 6.01 16.99 -3.41
CA GLN A 123 5.57 16.09 -4.46
C GLN A 123 5.59 16.75 -5.83
N LEU A 124 5.05 17.96 -5.97
CA LEU A 124 5.04 18.67 -7.25
C LEU A 124 6.46 18.93 -7.77
N ASN A 125 7.39 19.34 -6.90
CA ASN A 125 8.79 19.56 -7.27
C ASN A 125 9.52 18.25 -7.66
N TRP A 126 9.25 17.17 -6.92
CA TRP A 126 9.80 15.85 -7.21
C TRP A 126 9.28 15.33 -8.56
N LEU A 127 7.98 15.43 -8.80
CA LEU A 127 7.31 14.97 -10.01
C LEU A 127 7.71 15.77 -11.24
N GLN A 128 7.94 17.09 -11.10
CA GLN A 128 8.50 17.94 -12.15
C GLN A 128 9.88 17.39 -12.57
N THR A 129 10.79 17.24 -11.62
CA THR A 129 12.14 16.70 -11.87
C THR A 129 12.08 15.32 -12.52
N TYR A 130 11.22 14.43 -11.99
CA TYR A 130 11.04 13.09 -12.54
C TYR A 130 10.60 13.12 -14.00
N LEU A 131 9.59 13.92 -14.35
CA LEU A 131 9.07 14.00 -15.72
C LEU A 131 10.09 14.62 -16.70
N GLU A 132 10.86 15.62 -16.25
CA GLU A 132 11.92 16.24 -17.05
C GLU A 132 13.02 15.23 -17.39
N VAL A 133 13.45 14.42 -16.42
CA VAL A 133 14.44 13.37 -16.64
C VAL A 133 13.87 12.22 -17.46
N TYR A 134 12.64 11.79 -17.16
CA TYR A 134 11.98 10.66 -17.80
C TYR A 134 11.74 10.88 -19.29
N HIS A 135 11.33 12.08 -19.69
CA HIS A 135 11.08 12.41 -21.09
C HIS A 135 12.28 13.01 -21.81
N GLY A 136 13.29 13.47 -21.07
CA GLY A 136 14.46 14.12 -21.64
C GLY A 136 14.19 15.57 -22.10
N PRO A 137 15.23 16.25 -22.60
CA PRO A 137 15.18 17.70 -22.85
C PRO A 137 14.26 18.11 -24.01
N GLU A 138 13.83 17.18 -24.86
CA GLU A 138 12.99 17.46 -26.02
C GLU A 138 11.52 17.71 -25.66
N LYS A 139 11.05 17.18 -24.52
CA LYS A 139 9.67 17.38 -24.06
C LYS A 139 9.63 18.48 -23.01
N LEU A 140 8.94 19.57 -23.33
CA LEU A 140 8.59 20.58 -22.33
C LEU A 140 7.54 20.01 -21.37
N ILE A 141 7.88 19.94 -20.09
CA ILE A 141 6.97 19.50 -19.02
C ILE A 141 6.15 20.69 -18.54
N THR A 142 4.83 20.60 -18.71
CA THR A 142 3.91 21.64 -18.27
C THR A 142 3.43 21.42 -16.84
N LYS A 143 2.94 22.47 -16.19
CA LYS A 143 2.25 22.35 -14.89
C LYS A 143 1.08 21.36 -14.93
N ARG A 144 0.44 21.23 -16.10
CA ARG A 144 -0.65 20.29 -16.34
C ARG A 144 -0.13 18.86 -16.25
N ASP A 145 1.00 18.53 -16.90
CA ASP A 145 1.61 17.20 -16.86
C ASP A 145 1.96 16.78 -15.43
N VAL A 146 2.59 17.68 -14.68
CA VAL A 146 2.92 17.44 -13.27
C VAL A 146 1.67 17.24 -12.42
N HIS A 147 0.62 18.05 -12.64
CA HIS A 147 -0.64 17.92 -11.92
C HIS A 147 -1.38 16.60 -12.25
N VAL A 148 -1.35 16.14 -13.51
CA VAL A 148 -1.87 14.80 -13.87
C VAL A 148 -1.17 13.74 -13.02
N LEU A 149 0.16 13.72 -13.04
CA LEU A 149 0.92 12.70 -12.33
C LEU A 149 0.74 12.83 -10.81
N TYR A 150 0.64 14.03 -10.27
CA TYR A 150 0.32 14.26 -8.85
C TYR A 150 -1.01 13.60 -8.45
N VAL A 151 -2.06 13.80 -9.23
CA VAL A 151 -3.38 13.18 -8.98
C VAL A 151 -3.29 11.66 -9.09
N GLN A 152 -2.59 11.14 -10.10
CA GLN A 152 -2.39 9.71 -10.30
C GLN A 152 -1.64 9.10 -9.12
N THR A 153 -0.46 9.61 -8.80
CA THR A 153 0.43 9.13 -7.74
C THR A 153 -0.25 9.08 -6.38
N ASN A 154 -0.99 10.12 -5.98
CA ASN A 154 -1.70 10.09 -4.69
C ASN A 154 -2.83 9.05 -4.68
N LYS A 155 -3.58 8.88 -5.78
CA LYS A 155 -4.59 7.82 -5.85
C LYS A 155 -3.95 6.43 -5.81
N PHE A 156 -2.83 6.23 -6.51
CA PHE A 156 -2.10 4.96 -6.48
C PHE A 156 -1.36 4.69 -5.15
N ALA A 157 -1.07 5.71 -4.33
CA ALA A 157 -0.59 5.51 -2.96
C ALA A 157 -1.63 4.75 -2.12
N LEU A 158 -2.94 4.90 -2.39
CA LEU A 158 -3.98 4.06 -1.79
C LEU A 158 -3.81 2.59 -2.17
N ALA A 159 -3.44 2.30 -3.43
CA ALA A 159 -3.18 0.94 -3.88
C ALA A 159 -1.96 0.33 -3.20
N SER A 160 -0.91 1.13 -2.96
CA SER A 160 0.25 0.71 -2.17
C SER A 160 -0.17 0.29 -0.76
N HIS A 161 -0.88 1.14 -0.02
CA HIS A 161 -1.37 0.77 1.31
C HIS A 161 -2.21 -0.51 1.29
N PHE A 162 -3.08 -0.66 0.28
CA PHE A 162 -3.91 -1.85 0.14
C PHE A 162 -3.09 -3.12 -0.16
N LEU A 163 -2.11 -3.04 -1.07
CA LEU A 163 -1.20 -4.12 -1.41
C LEU A 163 -0.46 -4.61 -0.16
N TRP A 164 0.18 -3.68 0.56
CA TRP A 164 0.99 -4.02 1.72
C TRP A 164 0.16 -4.46 2.93
N THR A 165 -1.10 -4.05 3.04
CA THR A 165 -2.06 -4.66 3.98
C THR A 165 -2.27 -6.13 3.64
N VAL A 166 -2.60 -6.46 2.39
CA VAL A 166 -2.89 -7.86 2.00
C VAL A 166 -1.63 -8.71 2.10
N TRP A 167 -0.49 -8.20 1.63
CA TRP A 167 0.81 -8.87 1.76
C TRP A 167 1.12 -9.21 3.21
N ALA A 168 0.94 -8.26 4.13
CA ALA A 168 1.22 -8.48 5.54
C ALA A 168 0.27 -9.51 6.18
N LEU A 169 -1.02 -9.50 5.83
CA LEU A 169 -1.95 -10.53 6.30
C LEU A 169 -1.56 -11.94 5.82
N ILE A 170 -1.03 -12.07 4.61
CA ILE A 170 -0.52 -13.35 4.09
C ILE A 170 0.76 -13.74 4.83
N GLN A 171 1.68 -12.79 5.05
CA GLN A 171 2.93 -13.05 5.78
C GLN A 171 2.71 -13.40 7.24
N ALA A 172 1.66 -12.91 7.89
CA ALA A 172 1.31 -13.28 9.26
C ALA A 172 1.08 -14.79 9.43
N GLU A 173 0.68 -15.50 8.38
CA GLU A 173 0.47 -16.95 8.39
C GLU A 173 1.71 -17.74 7.93
N HIS A 174 2.47 -17.20 6.97
CA HIS A 174 3.50 -17.97 6.27
C HIS A 174 4.94 -17.61 6.62
N SER A 175 5.18 -16.41 7.15
CA SER A 175 6.54 -15.93 7.42
C SER A 175 7.09 -16.51 8.72
N THR A 176 8.38 -16.84 8.71
CA THR A 176 9.14 -17.23 9.92
C THR A 176 9.87 -16.05 10.56
N ILE A 177 9.74 -14.85 9.99
CA ILE A 177 10.41 -13.63 10.48
C ILE A 177 9.69 -13.16 11.76
N ASP A 178 10.46 -12.79 12.77
CA ASP A 178 9.96 -12.15 14.00
C ASP A 178 9.58 -10.69 13.72
N PHE A 179 8.37 -10.50 13.19
CA PHE A 179 7.78 -9.21 12.86
C PHE A 179 6.26 -9.25 13.07
N ASP A 180 5.68 -8.19 13.63
CA ASP A 180 4.24 -8.11 13.86
C ASP A 180 3.50 -7.72 12.55
N PHE A 181 3.34 -8.71 11.68
CA PHE A 181 2.67 -8.56 10.40
C PHE A 181 1.20 -8.12 10.54
N VAL A 182 0.50 -8.53 11.60
CA VAL A 182 -0.90 -8.17 11.82
C VAL A 182 -1.02 -6.70 12.20
N ALA A 183 -0.17 -6.21 13.11
CA ALA A 183 -0.12 -4.80 13.46
C ALA A 183 0.25 -3.95 12.23
N PHE A 184 1.25 -4.37 11.46
CA PHE A 184 1.63 -3.67 10.24
C PHE A 184 0.50 -3.62 9.20
N ALA A 185 -0.20 -4.73 8.97
CA ALA A 185 -1.37 -4.78 8.08
C ALA A 185 -2.46 -3.78 8.51
N GLN A 186 -2.75 -3.76 9.82
CA GLN A 186 -3.73 -2.86 10.41
C GLN A 186 -3.32 -1.38 10.27
N MET A 187 -2.03 -1.08 10.43
CA MET A 187 -1.49 0.27 10.23
C MET A 187 -1.62 0.73 8.78
N ARG A 188 -1.19 -0.08 7.80
CA ARG A 188 -1.34 0.25 6.36
C ARG A 188 -2.80 0.45 5.99
N TYR A 189 -3.72 -0.40 6.50
CA TYR A 189 -5.14 -0.30 6.17
C TYR A 189 -5.80 0.92 6.82
N ASN A 190 -5.38 1.30 8.02
CA ASN A 190 -5.86 2.52 8.67
C ASN A 190 -5.43 3.76 7.89
N GLU A 191 -4.20 3.78 7.38
CA GLU A 191 -3.73 4.90 6.57
C GLU A 191 -4.45 4.97 5.21
N TYR A 192 -4.69 3.83 4.57
CA TYR A 192 -5.58 3.76 3.40
C TYR A 192 -6.92 4.45 3.67
N LYS A 193 -7.61 4.09 4.75
CA LYS A 193 -8.90 4.69 5.11
C LYS A 193 -8.78 6.18 5.41
N ALA A 194 -7.74 6.60 6.13
CA ALA A 194 -7.53 8.00 6.51
C ALA A 194 -7.33 8.92 5.29
N ARG A 195 -6.68 8.41 4.23
CA ARG A 195 -6.40 9.17 3.00
C ARG A 195 -7.44 9.01 1.91
N LYS A 196 -8.25 7.94 1.94
CA LYS A 196 -9.16 7.52 0.86
C LYS A 196 -9.95 8.69 0.28
N ASP A 197 -10.74 9.38 1.10
CA ASP A 197 -11.63 10.44 0.63
C ASP A 197 -10.86 11.62 0.02
N THR A 198 -9.80 12.07 0.70
CA THR A 198 -8.95 13.18 0.24
C THR A 198 -8.28 12.87 -1.10
N PHE A 199 -7.72 11.68 -1.25
CA PHE A 199 -7.01 11.28 -2.47
C PHE A 199 -7.97 10.95 -3.62
N LEU A 200 -9.12 10.33 -3.33
CA LEU A 200 -10.15 10.09 -4.34
C LEU A 200 -10.85 11.39 -4.79
N ALA A 201 -10.88 12.43 -3.96
CA ALA A 201 -11.41 13.75 -4.34
C ALA A 201 -10.53 14.53 -5.32
N LEU A 202 -9.24 14.21 -5.44
CA LEU A 202 -8.32 14.86 -6.39
C LEU A 202 -8.80 14.70 -7.84
N ARG A 203 -8.73 15.78 -8.63
CA ARG A 203 -9.19 15.82 -10.03
C ARG A 203 -8.08 16.26 -10.97
N ILE A 204 -8.06 15.58 -12.12
CA ILE A 204 -7.31 15.97 -13.31
C ILE A 204 -8.14 17.07 -13.97
N GLU A 205 -7.75 18.34 -13.81
CA GLU A 205 -8.48 19.51 -14.35
C GLU A 205 -8.39 19.64 -15.86
#